data_AF-A0A0F5FMQ5-F1
#
_entry.id   AF-A0A0F5FMQ5-F1
#
_cell.length_a   1.000
_cell.length_b   1.000
_cell.length_c   1.000
_cell.angle_alpha   90.00
_cell.angle_beta   90.00
_cell.angle_gamma   90.00
#
_symmetry.space_group_name_H-M   'P 1'
#
loop_
_entity.id
_entity.type
_entity.pdbx_description
1 polymer ?
#
loop_
_entity_poly.entity_id
_entity_poly.type
_entity_poly.pdbx_seq_one_letter_code
_entity_poly.pdbx_strand_id
1 'polypeptide(L)'
;MVTWLKFIHVAGIALWSAGLIALPFLYMQRRGLEDDALHKLHGFTRFFYVSLMSPAAFVAIGSGTALIFLMATYETWFSAKLFAVSVMTGIHIFSGLMILRLFEPGRDYPAWRFMLVMPLTLLTVSSILILVLGKPEMAWPEPLADFFAPGRLGELAEPFIAWMK
;
A
#
# COMPACT_ATOMS: atom_id res chain seq x y z
N MET A 1 17.79 1.99 -19.74
CA MET A 1 16.75 1.04 -19.28
C MET A 1 16.33 1.28 -17.83
N VAL A 2 17.24 1.29 -16.85
CA VAL A 2 16.92 1.51 -15.42
C VAL A 2 16.17 2.82 -15.14
N THR A 3 16.50 3.91 -15.84
CA THR A 3 15.80 5.21 -15.70
C THR A 3 14.31 5.12 -16.05
N TRP A 4 13.97 4.44 -17.15
CA TRP A 4 12.58 4.24 -17.55
C TRP A 4 11.82 3.36 -16.56
N LEU A 5 12.47 2.32 -16.03
CA LEU A 5 11.86 1.47 -15.01
C LEU A 5 11.60 2.24 -13.70
N LYS A 6 12.55 3.10 -13.29
CA LYS A 6 12.35 4.02 -12.14
C LYS A 6 11.21 5.00 -12.39
N PHE A 7 11.10 5.55 -13.60
CA PHE A 7 9.99 6.41 -13.99
C PHE A 7 8.65 5.69 -13.89
N ILE A 8 8.53 4.49 -14.50
CA ILE A 8 7.32 3.66 -14.44
C ILE A 8 6.95 3.32 -12.98
N HIS A 9 7.94 2.96 -12.17
CA HIS A 9 7.75 2.66 -10.75
C HIS A 9 7.18 3.86 -9.99
N VAL A 10 7.82 5.02 -10.11
CA VAL A 10 7.40 6.24 -9.40
C VAL A 10 6.04 6.73 -9.91
N ALA A 11 5.78 6.66 -11.21
CA ALA A 11 4.48 7.00 -11.79
C ALA A 11 3.38 6.06 -11.27
N GLY A 12 3.65 4.75 -11.19
CA GLY A 12 2.75 3.77 -10.61
C GLY A 12 2.45 4.06 -9.14
N ILE A 13 3.48 4.35 -8.34
CA ILE A 13 3.33 4.75 -6.93
C ILE A 13 2.48 6.01 -6.82
N ALA A 14 2.75 7.04 -7.63
CA ALA A 14 2.00 8.30 -7.58
C ALA A 14 0.51 8.10 -7.90
N LEU A 15 0.19 7.35 -8.97
CA LEU A 15 -1.19 7.03 -9.33
C LEU A 15 -1.88 6.21 -8.24
N TRP A 16 -1.18 5.23 -7.67
CA TRP A 16 -1.70 4.39 -6.60
C TRP A 16 -1.97 5.19 -5.32
N SER A 17 -1.03 6.05 -4.91
CA SER A 17 -1.19 6.96 -3.77
C SER A 17 -2.35 7.93 -3.96
N ALA A 18 -2.46 8.56 -5.14
CA ALA A 18 -3.57 9.44 -5.45
C ALA A 18 -4.92 8.73 -5.36
N GLY A 19 -4.98 7.48 -5.86
CA GLY A 19 -6.17 6.63 -5.75
C GLY A 19 -6.59 6.38 -4.30
N LEU A 20 -5.65 5.96 -3.44
CA LEU A 20 -5.95 5.67 -2.04
C LEU A 20 -6.36 6.92 -1.26
N ILE A 21 -5.78 8.08 -1.58
CA ILE A 21 -6.16 9.37 -0.98
C ILE A 21 -7.56 9.78 -1.44
N ALA A 22 -7.94 9.54 -2.70
CA ALA A 22 -9.24 9.94 -3.24
C ALA A 22 -10.41 9.10 -2.69
N LEU A 23 -10.20 7.82 -2.41
CA LEU A 23 -11.27 6.88 -2.06
C LEU A 23 -12.08 7.26 -0.81
N PRO A 24 -11.48 7.64 0.34
CA PRO A 24 -12.25 8.04 1.51
C PRO A 24 -13.18 9.23 1.27
N PHE A 25 -12.83 10.14 0.35
CA PHE A 25 -13.73 11.22 -0.06
C PHE A 25 -14.94 10.71 -0.83
N LEU A 26 -14.74 9.73 -1.73
CA LEU A 26 -15.85 9.06 -2.42
C LEU A 26 -16.75 8.31 -1.44
N TYR A 27 -16.17 7.69 -0.40
CA TYR A 27 -16.94 7.01 0.64
C TYR A 27 -17.82 7.98 1.45
N MET A 28 -17.31 9.18 1.74
CA MET A 28 -18.10 10.22 2.42
C MET A 28 -19.29 10.70 1.57
N GLN A 29 -19.12 10.79 0.24
CA GLN A 29 -20.20 11.19 -0.67
C GLN A 29 -21.38 10.21 -0.68
N ARG A 30 -21.18 8.97 -0.24
CA ARG A 30 -22.25 7.97 -0.17
C ARG A 30 -23.36 8.34 0.84
N ARG A 31 -23.07 9.17 1.83
CA ARG A 31 -24.03 9.46 2.92
C ARG A 31 -25.31 10.10 2.35
N GLY A 32 -26.46 9.47 2.63
CA GLY A 32 -27.77 9.96 2.21
C GLY A 32 -28.09 9.77 0.73
N LEU A 33 -27.27 9.01 -0.01
CA LEU A 33 -27.59 8.62 -1.39
C LEU A 33 -28.39 7.32 -1.41
N GLU A 34 -29.39 7.28 -2.28
CA GLU A 34 -30.27 6.13 -2.54
C GLU A 34 -30.39 5.87 -4.05
N ASP A 35 -30.96 4.71 -4.41
CA ASP A 35 -31.30 4.29 -5.78
C ASP A 35 -30.22 4.55 -6.85
N ASP A 36 -30.57 5.26 -7.91
CA ASP A 36 -29.73 5.50 -9.10
C ASP A 36 -28.46 6.29 -8.76
N ALA A 37 -28.55 7.27 -7.85
CA ALA A 37 -27.39 8.05 -7.43
C ALA A 37 -26.37 7.19 -6.68
N LEU A 38 -26.85 6.29 -5.81
CA LEU A 38 -26.00 5.32 -5.12
C LEU A 38 -25.35 4.34 -6.11
N HIS A 39 -26.11 3.86 -7.11
CA HIS A 39 -25.60 2.95 -8.13
C HIS A 39 -24.50 3.60 -8.99
N LYS A 40 -24.69 4.85 -9.40
CA LYS A 40 -23.70 5.63 -10.16
C LYS A 40 -22.40 5.83 -9.37
N LEU A 41 -22.51 6.25 -8.10
CA LEU A 41 -21.34 6.41 -7.24
C LEU A 41 -20.61 5.09 -7.02
N HIS A 42 -21.34 3.98 -6.79
CA HIS A 42 -20.74 2.66 -6.66
C HIS A 42 -20.02 2.24 -7.94
N GLY A 43 -20.67 2.37 -9.10
CA GLY A 43 -20.10 2.03 -10.40
C GLY A 43 -18.81 2.80 -10.67
N PHE A 44 -18.81 4.12 -10.45
CA PHE A 44 -17.62 4.96 -10.58
C PHE A 44 -16.52 4.55 -9.60
N THR A 45 -16.85 4.39 -8.31
CA THR A 45 -15.86 4.05 -7.27
C THR A 45 -15.21 2.69 -7.55
N ARG A 46 -16.00 1.70 -7.98
CA ARG A 46 -15.51 0.37 -8.36
C ARG A 46 -14.66 0.43 -9.62
N PHE A 47 -15.09 1.19 -10.63
CA PHE A 47 -14.31 1.39 -11.85
C PHE A 47 -12.95 2.02 -11.54
N PHE A 48 -12.94 3.09 -10.75
CA PHE A 48 -11.74 3.79 -10.32
C PHE A 48 -10.78 2.84 -9.56
N TYR A 49 -11.30 2.06 -8.61
CA TYR A 49 -10.51 1.10 -7.84
C TYR A 49 -9.93 -0.03 -8.71
N VAL A 50 -10.76 -0.68 -9.51
CA VAL A 50 -10.38 -1.91 -10.23
C VAL A 50 -9.60 -1.59 -11.51
N SER A 51 -9.99 -0.54 -12.23
CA SER A 51 -9.47 -0.28 -13.59
C SER A 51 -8.31 0.70 -13.60
N LEU A 52 -8.17 1.55 -12.57
CA LEU A 52 -7.10 2.54 -12.52
C LEU A 52 -6.14 2.26 -11.37
N MET A 53 -6.66 2.22 -10.14
CA MET A 53 -5.81 2.13 -8.96
C MET A 53 -5.15 0.76 -8.80
N SER A 54 -5.88 -0.34 -9.00
CA SER A 54 -5.32 -1.69 -8.85
C SER A 54 -4.21 -1.99 -9.87
N PRO A 55 -4.36 -1.68 -11.18
CA PRO A 55 -3.28 -1.82 -12.14
C PRO A 55 -2.06 -0.95 -11.78
N ALA A 56 -2.28 0.28 -11.31
CA ALA A 56 -1.19 1.14 -10.84
C ALA A 56 -0.44 0.50 -9.65
N ALA A 57 -1.14 -0.14 -8.71
CA ALA A 57 -0.54 -0.88 -7.60
C ALA A 57 0.31 -2.06 -8.10
N PHE A 58 -0.21 -2.87 -9.03
CA PHE A 58 0.55 -3.98 -9.60
C PHE A 58 1.78 -3.51 -10.38
N VAL A 59 1.66 -2.45 -11.17
CA VAL A 59 2.80 -1.83 -11.87
C VAL A 59 3.83 -1.33 -10.87
N ALA A 60 3.42 -0.61 -9.82
CA ALA A 60 4.30 -0.09 -8.79
C ALA A 60 5.06 -1.21 -8.07
N ILE A 61 4.36 -2.25 -7.61
CA ILE A 61 4.97 -3.39 -6.90
C ILE A 61 5.88 -4.17 -7.85
N GLY A 62 5.40 -4.55 -9.04
CA GLY A 62 6.18 -5.36 -9.99
C GLY A 62 7.46 -4.66 -10.46
N SER A 63 7.36 -3.38 -10.85
CA SER A 63 8.54 -2.59 -11.22
C SER A 63 9.45 -2.30 -10.04
N GLY A 64 8.89 -2.13 -8.84
CA GLY A 64 9.64 -1.98 -7.60
C GLY A 64 10.47 -3.22 -7.31
N THR A 65 9.85 -4.40 -7.38
CA THR A 65 10.52 -5.70 -7.21
C THR A 65 11.62 -5.90 -8.23
N ALA A 66 11.39 -5.60 -9.51
CA ALA A 66 12.42 -5.66 -10.53
C ALA A 66 13.62 -4.74 -10.22
N LEU A 67 13.38 -3.54 -9.68
CA LEU A 67 14.46 -2.63 -9.26
C LEU A 67 15.28 -3.16 -8.08
N ILE A 68 14.70 -3.98 -7.19
CA ILE A 68 15.45 -4.62 -6.08
C ILE A 68 16.56 -5.49 -6.67
N PHE A 69 16.20 -6.39 -7.57
CA PHE A 69 17.14 -7.32 -8.19
C PHE A 69 18.18 -6.61 -9.06
N LEU A 70 17.78 -5.54 -9.76
CA LEU A 70 18.69 -4.79 -10.63
C LEU A 70 19.68 -3.89 -9.89
N MET A 71 19.33 -3.39 -8.70
CA MET A 71 20.20 -2.48 -7.94
C MET A 71 20.93 -3.16 -6.78
N ALA A 72 20.57 -4.41 -6.43
CA ALA A 72 21.20 -5.22 -5.39
C ALA A 72 21.44 -4.47 -4.06
N THR A 73 20.51 -3.57 -3.70
CA THR A 73 20.64 -2.71 -2.52
C THR A 73 19.83 -3.30 -1.36
N TYR A 74 20.51 -3.77 -0.31
CA TYR A 74 19.91 -4.48 0.82
C TYR A 74 20.20 -3.79 2.17
N GLU A 75 20.11 -2.46 2.17
CA GLU A 75 20.36 -1.66 3.35
C GLU A 75 19.13 -1.60 4.28
N THR A 76 19.32 -1.23 5.54
CA THR A 76 18.26 -1.08 6.55
C THR A 76 17.08 -0.19 6.10
N TRP A 77 17.36 0.94 5.44
CA TRP A 77 16.33 1.85 4.91
C TRP A 77 15.45 1.19 3.85
N PHE A 78 15.97 0.17 3.15
CA PHE A 78 15.26 -0.57 2.14
C PHE A 78 14.18 -1.47 2.78
N SER A 79 14.47 -2.11 3.92
CA SER A 79 13.47 -2.84 4.71
C SER A 79 12.34 -1.92 5.21
N ALA A 80 12.68 -0.69 5.65
CA ALA A 80 11.68 0.30 6.04
C ALA A 80 10.76 0.68 4.86
N LYS A 81 11.33 0.84 3.66
CA LYS A 81 10.57 1.10 2.43
C LYS A 81 9.59 -0.04 2.13
N LEU A 82 10.03 -1.30 2.24
CA LEU A 82 9.17 -2.45 2.00
C LEU A 82 8.04 -2.57 3.03
N PHE A 83 8.30 -2.24 4.29
CA PHE A 83 7.27 -2.16 5.32
C PHE A 83 6.21 -1.10 4.97
N ALA A 84 6.62 0.11 4.58
CA ALA A 84 5.70 1.17 4.18
C ALA A 84 4.83 0.78 2.97
N VAL A 85 5.42 0.13 1.95
CA VAL A 85 4.68 -0.39 0.79
C VAL A 85 3.71 -1.51 1.21
N SER A 86 4.08 -2.36 2.16
CA SER A 86 3.20 -3.38 2.74
C SER A 86 1.99 -2.75 3.45
N VAL A 87 2.20 -1.70 4.24
CA VAL A 87 1.11 -0.93 4.87
C VAL A 87 0.19 -0.32 3.82
N MET A 88 0.76 0.31 2.78
CA MET A 88 -0.01 0.87 1.65
C MET A 88 -0.84 -0.20 0.94
N THR A 89 -0.31 -1.42 0.81
CA THR A 89 -1.02 -2.59 0.28
C THR A 89 -2.17 -3.01 1.20
N GLY A 90 -1.97 -3.00 2.51
CA GLY A 90 -3.04 -3.24 3.50
C GLY A 90 -4.18 -2.23 3.37
N ILE A 91 -3.87 -0.94 3.22
CA ILE A 91 -4.86 0.12 2.99
C ILE A 91 -5.62 -0.10 1.67
N HIS A 92 -4.92 -0.55 0.62
CA HIS A 92 -5.52 -0.90 -0.67
C HIS A 92 -6.53 -2.05 -0.53
N ILE A 93 -6.13 -3.16 0.08
CA ILE A 93 -7.00 -4.31 0.31
C ILE A 93 -8.21 -3.91 1.17
N PHE A 94 -7.97 -3.19 2.26
CA PHE A 94 -9.05 -2.65 3.12
C PHE A 94 -10.03 -1.79 2.31
N SER A 95 -9.54 -0.95 1.41
CA SER A 95 -10.36 -0.13 0.54
C SER A 95 -11.21 -0.97 -0.42
N GLY A 96 -10.65 -2.03 -1.00
CA GLY A 96 -11.41 -2.97 -1.82
C GLY A 96 -12.56 -3.63 -1.04
N LEU A 97 -12.30 -4.07 0.19
CA LEU A 97 -13.32 -4.64 1.08
C LEU A 97 -14.38 -3.60 1.47
N MET A 98 -13.95 -2.34 1.67
CA MET A 98 -14.87 -1.24 1.96
C MET A 98 -15.83 -1.01 0.80
N ILE A 99 -15.35 -0.99 -0.45
CA ILE A 99 -16.22 -0.80 -1.62
C ILE A 99 -17.30 -1.89 -1.68
N LEU A 100 -16.94 -3.14 -1.39
CA LEU A 100 -17.91 -4.25 -1.41
C LEU A 100 -19.02 -4.09 -0.36
N ARG A 101 -18.67 -3.67 0.87
CA ARG A 101 -19.62 -3.59 1.99
C ARG A 101 -20.33 -2.25 2.09
N LEU A 102 -19.63 -1.17 1.79
CA LEU A 102 -20.12 0.17 2.03
C LEU A 102 -21.32 0.45 1.14
N PHE A 103 -21.34 0.00 -0.12
CA PHE A 103 -22.43 0.26 -1.05
C PHE A 103 -23.66 -0.65 -0.88
N GLU A 104 -23.71 -1.48 0.17
CA GLU A 104 -24.94 -2.17 0.57
C GLU A 104 -26.01 -1.19 1.09
N PRO A 105 -27.31 -1.52 1.00
CA PRO A 105 -28.40 -0.68 1.52
C PRO A 105 -28.25 -0.34 3.01
N GLY A 106 -28.60 0.89 3.39
CA GLY A 106 -28.63 1.33 4.78
C GLY A 106 -27.28 1.44 5.49
N ARG A 107 -26.16 1.28 4.79
CA ARG A 107 -24.81 1.56 5.32
C ARG A 107 -24.48 3.04 5.25
N ASP A 108 -23.33 3.39 5.78
CA ASP A 108 -22.76 4.74 5.79
C ASP A 108 -21.27 4.65 6.15
N TYR A 109 -20.50 5.65 5.69
CA TYR A 109 -19.08 5.74 6.01
C TYR A 109 -18.88 6.69 7.19
N PRO A 110 -18.59 6.17 8.40
CA PRO A 110 -18.52 6.99 9.60
C PRO A 110 -17.29 7.90 9.59
N ALA A 111 -17.45 9.12 10.10
CA ALA A 111 -16.39 10.14 10.11
C ALA A 111 -15.12 9.69 10.85
N TRP A 112 -15.22 8.89 11.91
CA TRP A 112 -14.03 8.38 12.62
C TRP A 112 -13.15 7.50 11.74
N ARG A 113 -13.74 6.72 10.80
CA ARG A 113 -12.94 5.93 9.86
C ARG A 113 -12.20 6.82 8.89
N PHE A 114 -12.85 7.89 8.40
CA PHE A 114 -12.18 8.90 7.59
C PHE A 114 -11.00 9.51 8.35
N MET A 115 -11.21 9.92 9.60
CA MET A 115 -10.17 10.52 10.46
C MET A 115 -9.01 9.58 10.80
N LEU A 116 -9.16 8.26 10.62
CA LEU A 116 -8.07 7.31 10.78
C LEU A 116 -7.40 6.97 9.45
N VAL A 117 -8.19 6.59 8.45
CA VAL A 117 -7.68 6.09 7.16
C VAL A 117 -6.97 7.18 6.38
N MET A 118 -7.48 8.42 6.39
CA MET A 118 -6.87 9.52 5.66
C MET A 118 -5.48 9.89 6.21
N PRO A 119 -5.31 10.19 7.51
CA PRO A 119 -3.97 10.46 8.06
C PRO A 119 -3.03 9.28 7.90
N LEU A 120 -3.49 8.04 8.12
CA LEU A 120 -2.66 6.85 7.93
C LEU A 120 -2.15 6.74 6.49
N THR A 121 -3.02 6.99 5.50
CA THR A 121 -2.65 6.97 4.08
C THR A 121 -1.63 8.06 3.78
N LEU A 122 -1.87 9.30 4.24
CA LEU A 122 -0.96 10.43 4.02
C LEU A 122 0.40 10.21 4.68
N LEU A 123 0.42 9.69 5.92
CA LEU A 123 1.65 9.36 6.64
C LEU A 123 2.43 8.26 5.91
N THR A 124 1.74 7.21 5.45
CA THR A 124 2.36 6.12 4.69
C THR A 124 2.98 6.63 3.40
N VAL A 125 2.25 7.40 2.60
CA VAL A 125 2.74 7.98 1.34
C VAL A 125 3.92 8.92 1.60
N SER A 126 3.81 9.80 2.60
CA SER A 126 4.89 10.72 2.96
C SER A 126 6.15 9.97 3.41
N SER A 127 5.98 8.89 4.18
CA SER A 127 7.09 8.04 4.62
C SER A 127 7.79 7.38 3.43
N ILE A 128 7.04 6.87 2.45
CA ILE A 128 7.60 6.32 1.21
C ILE A 128 8.41 7.38 0.46
N LEU A 129 7.87 8.59 0.31
CA LEU A 129 8.57 9.68 -0.39
C LEU A 129 9.86 10.08 0.33
N ILE A 130 9.82 10.23 1.66
CA ILE A 130 11.00 10.55 2.47
C ILE A 130 12.06 9.45 2.33
N LEU A 131 11.68 8.17 2.42
CA LEU A 131 12.61 7.06 2.30
C LEU A 131 13.23 6.96 0.90
N VAL A 132 12.45 7.21 -0.15
CA VAL A 132 12.93 7.12 -1.54
C VAL A 132 13.83 8.30 -1.91
N LEU A 133 13.48 9.53 -1.51
CA LEU A 133 14.24 10.73 -1.86
C LEU A 133 15.43 10.95 -0.91
N GLY A 134 15.21 10.77 0.39
CA GLY A 134 16.18 11.09 1.43
C GLY A 134 17.23 10.01 1.65
N LYS A 135 16.94 8.73 1.32
CA LYS A 135 17.82 7.58 1.58
C LYS A 135 18.57 7.70 2.91
N PRO A 136 17.85 7.82 4.04
CA PRO A 136 18.49 8.08 5.32
C PRO A 136 19.42 6.92 5.69
N GLU A 137 20.59 7.25 6.22
CA GLU A 137 21.40 6.28 6.96
C GLU A 137 20.64 5.97 8.26
N MET A 138 19.94 4.84 8.27
CA MET A 138 19.12 4.40 9.40
C MET A 138 19.74 3.17 10.02
N ALA A 139 19.98 3.17 11.33
CA ALA A 139 20.30 1.96 12.07
C ALA A 139 19.04 1.46 12.77
N TRP A 140 18.71 0.18 12.61
CA TRP A 140 17.65 -0.42 13.42
C TRP A 140 18.13 -0.57 14.87
N PRO A 141 17.23 -0.42 15.87
CA PRO A 141 17.55 -0.84 17.22
C PRO A 141 17.86 -2.34 17.24
N GLU A 142 18.80 -2.75 18.10
CA GLU A 142 19.27 -4.16 18.28
C GLU A 142 18.21 -5.25 18.06
N PRO A 143 17.02 -5.23 18.71
CA PRO A 143 16.02 -6.28 18.51
C PRO A 143 15.46 -6.37 17.07
N LEU A 144 15.35 -5.24 16.37
CA LEU A 144 14.94 -5.22 14.97
C LEU A 144 16.10 -5.56 14.03
N ALA A 145 17.33 -5.18 14.40
CA ALA A 145 18.52 -5.56 13.66
C ALA A 145 18.72 -7.08 13.65
N ASP A 146 18.54 -7.76 14.79
CA ASP A 146 18.55 -9.23 14.89
C ASP A 146 17.46 -9.87 14.01
N PHE A 147 16.23 -9.34 14.07
CA PHE A 147 15.12 -9.86 13.28
C PHE A 147 15.36 -9.78 11.76
N PHE A 148 15.98 -8.69 11.29
CA PHE A 148 16.32 -8.49 9.88
C PHE A 148 17.71 -9.04 9.49
N ALA A 149 18.41 -9.72 10.40
CA ALA A 149 19.69 -10.32 10.10
C ALA A 149 19.55 -11.43 9.02
N PRO A 150 20.51 -11.54 8.08
CA PRO A 150 20.50 -12.60 7.09
C PRO A 150 20.45 -13.98 7.75
N GLY A 151 19.54 -14.87 7.32
CA GLY A 151 19.41 -16.23 7.84
C GLY A 151 18.41 -16.40 9.01
N ARG A 152 18.02 -15.32 9.69
CA ARG A 152 17.14 -15.39 10.87
C ARG A 152 15.76 -16.00 10.61
N LEU A 153 15.18 -15.74 9.44
CA LEU A 153 13.92 -16.36 9.02
C LEU A 153 14.03 -17.88 8.89
N GLY A 154 15.20 -18.41 8.51
CA GLY A 154 15.45 -19.85 8.45
C GLY A 154 15.46 -20.48 9.84
N GLU A 155 16.18 -19.87 10.77
CA GLU A 155 16.23 -20.30 12.18
C GLU A 155 14.85 -20.25 12.86
N LEU A 156 14.06 -19.21 12.61
CA LEU A 156 12.69 -19.11 13.13
C LEU A 156 11.75 -20.15 12.51
N ALA A 157 12.04 -20.58 11.29
CA ALA A 157 11.24 -21.58 10.57
C ALA A 157 11.67 -23.03 10.88
N GLU A 158 12.90 -23.28 11.37
CA GLU A 158 13.39 -24.61 11.78
C GLU A 158 12.40 -25.42 12.63
N PRO A 159 11.75 -24.88 13.69
CA PRO A 159 10.79 -25.65 14.49
C PRO A 159 9.53 -26.05 13.71
N PHE A 160 9.25 -25.40 12.57
CA PHE A 160 8.08 -25.67 11.72
C PHE A 160 8.44 -26.49 10.47
N ILE A 161 9.72 -26.58 10.09
CA ILE A 161 10.19 -27.29 8.91
C ILE A 161 10.69 -28.68 9.32
N ALA A 162 9.82 -29.68 9.18
CA ALA A 162 10.07 -31.05 9.63
C ALA A 162 11.28 -31.75 8.95
N TRP A 163 11.77 -31.27 7.80
CA TRP A 163 12.90 -31.88 7.09
C TRP A 163 14.28 -31.27 7.43
N MET A 164 14.33 -30.21 8.25
CA MET A 164 15.58 -29.54 8.66
C MET A 164 16.23 -30.13 9.92
N LYS A 165 15.70 -31.25 10.45
CA LYS A 165 16.31 -32.04 11.53
C LYS A 165 17.11 -33.20 10.95
#